data_AF-A0A951LTX5-F1
#
_entry.id   AF-A0A951LTX5-F1
#
_cell.length_a   1.000
_cell.length_b   1.000
_cell.length_c   1.000
_cell.angle_alpha   90.00
_cell.angle_beta   90.00
_cell.angle_gamma   90.00
#
_symmetry.space_group_name_H-M   'P 1'
#
loop_
_entity.id
_entity.type
_entity.pdbx_description
1 polymer ?
#
loop_
_entity_poly.entity_id
_entity_poly.type
_entity_poly.pdbx_seq_one_letter_code
_entity_poly.pdbx_strand_id
1 'polypeptide(L)'
;TEEEAVRLANDSVFGLTASVWTKDVARGRRLAEQIEAGTVTVNEVLYTHGIAQTPWGGMKQSGIGRTHGRLGLLEMVAPQHLHVNRITGFRDLWWFGYTPQAAQLFRDLARRFATGQVTQTALLLPQMIRRLFERRN
;
A
#
# COMPACT_ATOMS: atom_id res chain seq x y z
N THR A 1 -29.32 -4.15 21.95
CA THR A 1 -28.22 -4.97 22.53
C THR A 1 -26.88 -4.24 22.37
N GLU A 2 -25.75 -4.83 22.74
CA GLU A 2 -24.42 -4.23 22.49
C GLU A 2 -24.13 -4.09 20.99
N GLU A 3 -24.48 -5.12 20.20
CA GLU A 3 -24.32 -5.13 18.75
C GLU A 3 -25.18 -4.05 18.08
N GLU A 4 -26.39 -3.86 18.57
CA GLU A 4 -27.28 -2.82 18.07
C GLU A 4 -26.74 -1.41 18.36
N ALA A 5 -26.15 -1.19 19.53
CA ALA A 5 -25.54 0.09 19.88
C ALA A 5 -24.33 0.40 18.98
N VAL A 6 -23.47 -0.59 18.72
CA VAL A 6 -22.36 -0.45 17.76
C VAL A 6 -22.88 -0.18 16.35
N ARG A 7 -23.90 -0.91 15.90
CA ARG A 7 -24.53 -0.71 14.59
C ARG A 7 -25.05 0.71 14.44
N LEU A 8 -25.77 1.23 15.43
CA LEU A 8 -26.30 2.59 15.43
C LEU A 8 -25.20 3.65 15.47
N ALA A 9 -24.13 3.43 16.25
CA ALA A 9 -22.98 4.33 16.28
C ALA A 9 -22.29 4.41 14.90
N ASN A 10 -22.16 3.27 14.21
CA ASN A 10 -21.55 3.20 12.88
C ASN A 10 -22.48 3.66 11.75
N ASP A 11 -23.79 3.77 11.97
CA ASP A 11 -24.76 4.28 10.98
C ASP A 11 -24.60 5.78 10.70
N SER A 12 -23.81 6.49 11.52
CA SER A 12 -23.42 7.86 11.26
C SER A 12 -22.52 7.98 10.03
N VAL A 13 -22.84 8.95 9.16
CA VAL A 13 -21.98 9.36 8.01
C VAL A 13 -20.68 10.05 8.46
N PHE A 14 -20.63 10.51 9.72
CA PHE A 14 -19.48 11.11 10.36
C PHE A 14 -18.81 10.13 11.33
N GLY A 15 -17.50 10.25 11.50
CA GLY A 15 -16.69 9.42 12.37
C GLY A 15 -15.42 10.13 12.84
N LEU A 16 -15.55 11.33 13.42
CA LEU A 16 -14.39 12.05 13.97
C LEU A 16 -13.94 11.43 15.28
N THR A 17 -14.85 11.34 16.25
CA THR A 17 -14.62 10.72 17.56
C THR A 17 -15.82 9.90 18.00
N ALA A 18 -15.59 8.96 18.90
CA ALA A 18 -16.63 8.26 19.64
C ALA A 18 -16.18 8.02 21.09
N SER A 19 -17.13 7.76 21.99
CA SER A 19 -16.85 7.50 23.40
C SER A 19 -17.76 6.40 23.93
N VAL A 20 -17.17 5.44 24.64
CA VAL A 20 -17.87 4.32 25.28
C VAL A 20 -17.82 4.48 26.79
N TRP A 21 -18.98 4.46 27.46
CA TRP A 21 -19.10 4.63 28.91
C TRP A 21 -19.56 3.35 29.57
N THR A 22 -18.78 2.83 30.51
CA THR A 22 -19.05 1.57 31.19
C THR A 22 -18.21 1.41 32.46
N LYS A 23 -18.74 0.68 33.44
CA LYS A 23 -17.96 0.26 34.62
C LYS A 23 -17.01 -0.89 34.32
N ASP A 24 -17.30 -1.69 33.29
CA ASP A 24 -16.47 -2.80 32.82
C ASP A 24 -15.58 -2.31 31.67
N VAL A 25 -14.33 -1.98 31.99
CA VAL A 25 -13.36 -1.43 31.02
C VAL A 25 -13.01 -2.43 29.93
N ALA A 26 -12.97 -3.73 30.25
CA ALA A 26 -12.69 -4.76 29.26
C ALA A 26 -13.82 -4.87 28.23
N ARG A 27 -15.07 -4.75 28.66
CA ARG A 27 -16.23 -4.61 27.77
C ARG A 27 -16.15 -3.32 26.96
N GLY A 28 -15.84 -2.19 27.60
CA GLY A 28 -15.72 -0.89 26.91
C GLY A 28 -14.71 -0.93 25.77
N ARG A 29 -13.55 -1.56 26.00
CA ARG A 29 -12.52 -1.77 24.99
C ARG A 29 -13.03 -2.63 23.82
N ARG A 30 -13.69 -3.76 24.08
CA ARG A 30 -14.24 -4.63 23.02
C ARG A 30 -15.27 -3.91 22.15
N LEU A 31 -16.08 -3.04 22.75
CA LEU A 31 -17.04 -2.23 22.00
C LEU A 31 -16.33 -1.12 21.20
N ALA A 32 -15.36 -0.45 21.81
CA ALA A 32 -14.60 0.62 21.16
C ALA A 32 -13.85 0.15 19.91
N GLU A 33 -13.29 -1.07 19.93
CA GLU A 33 -12.61 -1.69 18.78
C GLU A 33 -13.53 -1.94 17.57
N GLN A 34 -14.86 -1.92 17.76
CA GLN A 34 -15.84 -2.13 16.70
C GLN A 34 -16.44 -0.83 16.14
N ILE A 35 -16.10 0.33 16.72
CA ILE A 35 -16.63 1.63 16.29
C ILE A 35 -15.73 2.25 15.22
N GLU A 36 -16.34 2.69 14.12
CA GLU A 36 -15.68 3.35 12.99
C GLU A 36 -15.56 4.85 13.22
N ALA A 37 -14.55 5.26 14.00
CA ALA A 37 -14.21 6.66 14.19
C ALA A 37 -12.69 6.87 14.29
N GLY A 38 -12.26 8.11 14.02
CA GLY A 38 -10.85 8.51 14.11
C GLY A 38 -10.21 8.25 15.47
N THR A 39 -10.91 8.66 16.53
CA THR A 39 -10.52 8.42 17.91
C THR A 39 -11.69 7.86 18.70
N VAL A 40 -11.52 6.71 19.35
CA VAL A 40 -12.51 6.15 20.26
C VAL A 40 -11.95 6.13 21.68
N THR A 41 -12.65 6.74 22.62
CA THR A 41 -12.27 6.77 24.04
C THR A 41 -13.17 5.86 24.88
N VAL A 42 -12.66 5.37 26.00
CA VAL A 42 -13.45 4.61 27.00
C VAL A 42 -13.44 5.39 28.30
N ASN A 43 -14.62 5.74 28.81
CA ASN A 43 -14.85 6.54 30.02
C ASN A 43 -14.22 7.94 29.98
N GLU A 44 -14.00 8.48 28.79
CA GLU A 44 -13.41 9.79 28.57
C GLU A 44 -13.96 10.41 27.28
N VAL A 45 -13.73 11.71 27.08
CA VAL A 45 -14.11 12.41 25.85
C VAL A 45 -13.15 13.55 25.53
N LEU A 46 -12.84 13.74 24.24
CA LEU A 46 -12.17 14.90 23.63
C LEU A 46 -10.73 15.25 24.09
N TYR A 47 -10.30 14.92 25.31
CA TYR A 47 -9.02 15.39 25.88
C TYR A 47 -7.80 15.02 25.03
N THR A 48 -7.85 13.90 24.31
CA THR A 48 -6.80 13.44 23.39
C THR A 48 -6.56 14.40 22.23
N HIS A 49 -7.50 15.28 21.90
CA HIS A 49 -7.26 16.36 20.94
C HIS A 49 -6.13 17.30 21.41
N GLY A 50 -6.01 17.54 22.72
CA GLY A 50 -4.96 18.37 23.29
C GLY A 50 -3.59 17.68 23.42
N ILE A 51 -3.51 16.38 23.07
CA ILE A 51 -2.30 15.59 23.20
C ILE A 51 -1.60 15.51 21.85
N ALA A 52 -0.51 16.26 21.69
CA ALA A 52 0.22 16.36 20.43
C ALA A 52 0.81 15.02 19.95
N GLN A 53 0.97 14.02 20.84
CA GLN A 53 1.49 12.70 20.50
C GLN A 53 0.44 11.75 19.92
N THR A 54 -0.85 11.96 20.23
CA THR A 54 -1.92 11.09 19.74
C THR A 54 -2.36 11.55 18.35
N PRO A 55 -2.44 10.65 17.35
CA PRO A 55 -2.91 11.03 16.02
C PRO A 55 -4.35 11.52 16.10
N TRP A 56 -4.67 12.57 15.34
CA TRP A 56 -5.99 13.16 15.31
C TRP A 56 -6.49 13.26 13.87
N GLY A 57 -7.74 12.91 13.63
CA GLY A 57 -8.30 12.91 12.28
C GLY A 57 -9.40 11.87 12.15
N GLY A 58 -10.44 12.20 11.40
CA GLY A 58 -11.64 11.39 11.32
C GLY A 58 -11.57 10.21 10.36
N MET A 59 -12.75 9.63 10.17
CA MET A 59 -13.09 8.66 9.14
C MET A 59 -14.38 9.13 8.43
N LYS A 60 -14.75 8.46 7.32
CA LYS A 60 -15.97 8.76 6.55
C LYS A 60 -15.99 10.23 6.09
N GLN A 61 -17.12 10.92 6.25
CA GLN A 61 -17.23 12.33 5.90
C GLN A 61 -16.58 13.28 6.93
N SER A 62 -15.98 12.76 8.00
CA SER A 62 -15.21 13.58 8.95
C SER A 62 -13.78 13.87 8.50
N GLY A 63 -13.41 13.47 7.27
CA GLY A 63 -12.15 13.84 6.63
C GLY A 63 -11.18 12.68 6.45
N ILE A 64 -10.08 12.98 5.77
CA ILE A 64 -8.99 12.06 5.46
C ILE A 64 -7.67 12.54 6.07
N GLY A 65 -6.70 11.63 6.20
CA GLY A 65 -5.39 11.92 6.77
C GLY A 65 -5.40 12.01 8.30
N ARG A 66 -4.23 12.36 8.85
CA ARG A 66 -4.04 12.58 10.29
C ARG A 66 -3.27 13.87 10.54
N THR A 67 -3.57 14.53 11.65
CA THR A 67 -2.71 15.52 12.29
C THR A 67 -2.12 14.89 13.56
N HIS A 68 -1.19 15.62 14.20
CA HIS A 68 -0.51 15.20 15.42
C HIS A 68 0.32 13.92 15.30
N GLY A 69 1.22 13.75 16.27
CA GLY A 69 2.11 12.61 16.36
C GLY A 69 2.95 12.39 15.10
N ARG A 70 3.46 11.16 14.97
CA ARG A 70 4.26 10.76 13.81
C ARG A 70 3.44 10.76 12.51
N LEU A 71 2.18 10.33 12.57
CA LEU A 71 1.33 10.23 11.38
C LEU A 71 1.05 11.61 10.80
N GLY A 72 0.73 12.61 11.63
CA GLY A 72 0.53 13.97 11.16
C GLY A 72 1.78 14.63 10.61
N LEU A 73 2.95 14.32 11.15
CA LEU A 73 4.21 14.79 10.54
C LEU A 73 4.42 14.18 9.14
N LEU A 74 4.07 12.90 8.95
CA LEU A 74 4.22 12.23 7.66
C LEU A 74 3.27 12.78 6.57
N GLU A 75 2.15 13.39 6.96
CA GLU A 75 1.24 14.08 6.02
C GLU A 75 1.82 15.42 5.54
N MET A 76 2.77 16.00 6.27
CA MET A 76 3.39 17.29 5.96
C MET A 76 4.72 17.17 5.20
N VAL A 77 5.17 15.95 4.89
CA VAL A 77 6.40 15.71 4.12
C VAL A 77 6.07 15.19 2.72
N ALA A 78 6.98 15.40 1.77
CA ALA A 78 6.88 14.85 0.43
C ALA A 78 7.76 13.58 0.31
N PRO A 79 7.19 12.36 0.24
CA PRO A 79 7.96 11.15 0.05
C PRO A 79 8.68 11.16 -1.30
N GLN A 80 10.01 10.94 -1.30
CA GLN A 80 10.80 10.80 -2.52
C GLN A 80 11.27 9.36 -2.69
N HIS A 81 10.94 8.76 -3.84
CA HIS A 81 11.48 7.46 -4.25
C HIS A 81 12.70 7.67 -5.16
N LEU A 82 13.86 7.15 -4.75
CA LEU A 82 15.07 7.11 -5.56
C LEU A 82 15.35 5.67 -5.98
N HIS A 83 15.28 5.41 -7.28
CA HIS A 83 15.70 4.14 -7.87
C HIS A 83 17.07 4.30 -8.53
N VAL A 84 18.03 3.48 -8.12
CA VAL A 84 19.38 3.46 -8.71
C VAL A 84 19.61 2.09 -9.34
N ASN A 85 19.74 2.05 -10.66
CA ASN A 85 20.18 0.84 -11.34
C ASN A 85 21.67 0.60 -11.04
N ARG A 86 21.96 -0.44 -10.26
CA ARG A 86 23.35 -0.83 -9.92
C ARG A 86 24.01 -1.70 -10.99
N ILE A 87 23.24 -2.21 -11.95
CA ILE A 87 23.69 -3.12 -13.00
C ILE A 87 23.51 -2.41 -14.35
N THR A 88 24.48 -1.56 -14.68
CA THR A 88 24.48 -0.75 -15.93
C THR A 88 25.22 -1.40 -17.09
N GLY A 89 25.76 -2.62 -16.87
CA GLY A 89 26.57 -3.33 -17.85
C GLY A 89 25.80 -3.83 -19.08
N PHE A 90 24.48 -3.85 -19.01
CA PHE A 90 23.59 -4.19 -20.11
C PHE A 90 22.37 -3.26 -20.11
N ARG A 91 21.75 -3.11 -21.27
CA ARG A 91 20.52 -2.32 -21.42
C ARG A 91 19.35 -3.12 -20.82
N ASP A 92 18.54 -2.50 -19.96
CA ASP A 92 17.36 -3.19 -19.44
C ASP A 92 16.42 -3.62 -20.58
N LEU A 93 15.79 -4.76 -20.38
CA LEU A 93 14.99 -5.47 -21.36
C LEU A 93 13.84 -4.63 -21.93
N TRP A 94 13.28 -3.74 -21.11
CA TRP A 94 12.11 -2.92 -21.43
C TRP A 94 12.48 -1.56 -22.06
N TRP A 95 13.76 -1.21 -22.18
CA TRP A 95 14.17 0.02 -22.87
C TRP A 95 14.06 -0.12 -24.39
N PHE A 96 13.65 0.98 -25.06
CA PHE A 96 13.45 1.08 -26.51
C PHE A 96 14.69 0.70 -27.35
N GLY A 97 14.62 0.69 -28.68
CA GLY A 97 15.76 0.27 -29.53
C GLY A 97 15.83 -1.24 -29.78
N TYR A 98 14.67 -1.90 -29.74
CA TYR A 98 14.51 -3.28 -30.20
C TYR A 98 14.91 -3.40 -31.67
N THR A 99 15.87 -4.26 -31.98
CA THR A 99 16.11 -4.66 -33.37
C THR A 99 15.02 -5.63 -33.83
N PRO A 100 14.75 -5.79 -35.13
CA PRO A 100 13.78 -6.76 -35.64
C PRO A 100 14.04 -8.18 -35.12
N GLN A 101 15.32 -8.57 -34.98
CA GLN A 101 15.67 -9.87 -34.40
C GLN A 101 15.34 -9.96 -32.90
N ALA A 102 15.36 -8.83 -32.18
CA ALA A 102 15.02 -8.76 -30.76
C ALA A 102 13.56 -9.04 -30.55
N ALA A 103 12.74 -8.29 -31.28
CA ALA A 103 11.30 -8.41 -31.23
C ALA A 103 10.85 -9.81 -31.65
N GLN A 104 11.53 -10.43 -32.63
CA GLN A 104 11.25 -11.80 -33.02
C GLN A 104 11.59 -12.80 -31.91
N LEU A 105 12.77 -12.66 -31.28
CA LEU A 105 13.16 -13.51 -30.14
C LEU A 105 12.17 -13.40 -28.96
N PHE A 106 11.70 -12.19 -28.64
CA PHE A 106 10.67 -12.00 -27.61
C PHE A 106 9.34 -12.65 -27.98
N ARG A 107 8.90 -12.50 -29.23
CA ARG A 107 7.66 -13.13 -29.71
C ARG A 107 7.76 -14.66 -29.64
N ASP A 108 8.90 -15.21 -30.04
CA ASP A 108 9.12 -16.66 -30.02
C ASP A 108 9.20 -17.18 -28.59
N LEU A 109 9.84 -16.43 -27.68
CA LEU A 109 9.86 -16.72 -26.25
C LEU A 109 8.43 -16.70 -25.65
N ALA A 110 7.66 -15.65 -25.93
CA ALA A 110 6.29 -15.51 -25.42
C ALA A 110 5.38 -16.65 -25.92
N ARG A 111 5.51 -17.03 -27.20
CA ARG A 111 4.79 -18.17 -27.78
C ARG A 111 5.17 -19.49 -27.11
N ARG A 112 6.48 -19.77 -26.97
CA ARG A 112 6.99 -21.02 -26.39
C ARG A 112 6.69 -21.16 -24.89
N PHE A 113 6.68 -20.05 -24.17
CA PHE A 113 6.27 -19.99 -22.77
C PHE A 113 4.78 -20.29 -22.63
N ALA A 114 3.94 -19.70 -23.48
CA ALA A 114 2.49 -19.98 -23.51
C ALA A 114 2.15 -21.43 -23.91
N THR A 115 3.00 -22.09 -24.72
CA THR A 115 2.80 -23.49 -25.14
C THR A 115 3.41 -24.53 -24.20
N GLY A 116 4.00 -24.12 -23.07
CA GLY A 116 4.50 -25.06 -22.04
C GLY A 116 5.78 -25.84 -22.38
N GLN A 117 6.52 -25.45 -23.44
CA GLN A 117 7.71 -26.18 -23.89
C GLN A 117 8.99 -25.64 -23.25
N VAL A 118 9.16 -25.89 -21.95
CA VAL A 118 10.29 -25.39 -21.14
C VAL A 118 11.66 -25.84 -21.69
N THR A 119 11.74 -27.06 -22.25
CA THR A 119 12.96 -27.63 -22.83
C THR A 119 13.41 -26.90 -24.11
N GLN A 120 12.46 -26.38 -24.89
CA GLN A 120 12.77 -25.61 -26.12
C GLN A 120 13.09 -24.15 -25.84
N THR A 121 12.64 -23.61 -24.71
CA THR A 121 13.02 -22.29 -24.22
C THR A 121 14.49 -22.26 -23.80
N ALA A 122 15.02 -23.35 -23.25
CA ALA A 122 16.43 -23.47 -22.88
C ALA A 122 17.39 -23.32 -24.08
N LEU A 123 16.96 -23.68 -25.29
CA LEU A 123 17.77 -23.54 -26.52
C LEU A 123 17.96 -22.07 -26.94
N LEU A 124 17.16 -21.14 -26.42
CA LEU A 124 17.27 -19.71 -26.71
C LEU A 124 18.21 -18.96 -25.75
N LEU A 125 18.61 -19.58 -24.62
CA LEU A 125 19.51 -18.99 -23.62
C LEU A 125 20.83 -18.47 -24.22
N PRO A 126 21.55 -19.19 -25.10
CA PRO A 126 22.79 -18.69 -25.69
C PRO A 126 22.59 -17.43 -26.54
N GLN A 127 21.46 -17.32 -27.24
CA GLN A 127 21.12 -16.15 -28.06
C GLN A 127 20.75 -14.93 -27.19
N MET A 128 20.09 -15.18 -26.04
CA MET A 128 19.77 -14.13 -25.07
C MET A 128 21.02 -13.61 -24.37
N ILE A 129 21.93 -14.49 -23.94
CA ILE A 129 23.21 -14.11 -23.31
C ILE A 129 24.05 -13.29 -24.29
N ARG A 130 24.19 -13.74 -25.54
CA ARG A 130 24.92 -13.00 -26.57
C ARG A 130 24.38 -11.58 -26.77
N ARG A 131 23.06 -11.41 -26.75
CA ARG A 131 22.40 -10.10 -26.87
C ARG A 131 22.58 -9.18 -25.68
N LEU A 132 22.61 -9.72 -24.47
CA LEU A 132 22.92 -8.94 -23.27
C LEU A 132 24.30 -8.27 -23.36
N PHE A 133 25.23 -8.88 -24.10
CA PHE A 133 26.59 -8.37 -24.31
C PHE A 133 26.82 -7.68 -25.67
N GLU A 134 25.82 -7.62 -26.55
CA GLU A 134 25.90 -6.86 -27.81
C GLU A 134 25.86 -5.35 -27.50
N ARG A 135 27.05 -4.77 -27.27
CA ARG A 135 27.23 -3.33 -27.25
C ARG A 135 27.00 -2.79 -28.65
N ARG A 136 26.05 -1.86 -28.80
CA ARG A 136 25.99 -0.99 -29.98
C ARG A 136 27.31 -0.19 -30.00
N ASN A 137 28.17 -0.47 -30.99
CA ASN A 137 28.97 0.60 -31.58
C ASN A 137 28.04 1.64 -32.19
#